data_AF-A0A6J8D622-F1
#
_entry.id   AF-A0A6J8D622-F1
#
_cell.length_a   1.000
_cell.length_b   1.000
_cell.length_c   1.000
_cell.angle_alpha   90.00
_cell.angle_beta   90.00
_cell.angle_gamma   90.00
#
_symmetry.space_group_name_H-M   'P 1'
#
loop_
_entity.id
_entity.type
_entity.pdbx_description
1 polymer ?
#
loop_
_entity_poly.entity_id
_entity_poly.type
_entity_poly.pdbx_seq_one_letter_code
_entity_poly.pdbx_strand_id
1 'polypeptide(L)'
;MIRDDNKPKRLNFALRCIATNENFDNAIFTDETTVKIQTSTKYSFRKDDERVPAKGKPKHPYQVHVWGGISRRGATGLFIFTGIMDSIFYQQILQQTFIPFIQTTFPDNHRLIQDNDPKHVSRSTKTFMTTNNINHWPTPPESPDMNPIEMVWAELKHHIRRRKKPKNKQELLDGITEFCQTMTPEKCVRYIDHLYKAIPAVVTAGGAASGH
;
A
#
# COMPACT_ATOMS: atom_id res chain seq x y z
N MET A 1 -7.83 11.04 -11.88
CA MET A 1 -9.22 11.15 -12.38
C MET A 1 -9.79 9.75 -12.36
N ILE A 2 -10.93 9.52 -11.70
CA ILE A 2 -11.60 8.21 -11.65
C ILE A 2 -12.49 8.10 -12.90
N ARG A 3 -12.45 6.94 -13.57
CA ARG A 3 -13.30 6.67 -14.74
C ARG A 3 -14.77 6.66 -14.35
N ASP A 4 -15.63 7.22 -15.20
CA ASP A 4 -17.06 7.32 -14.91
C ASP A 4 -17.69 5.94 -14.62
N ASP A 5 -17.30 4.91 -15.37
CA ASP A 5 -17.76 3.53 -15.16
C ASP A 5 -17.39 2.93 -13.79
N ASN A 6 -16.40 3.50 -13.10
CA ASN A 6 -15.95 3.03 -11.79
C ASN A 6 -16.62 3.77 -10.64
N LYS A 7 -17.18 4.98 -10.86
CA LYS A 7 -17.85 5.76 -9.81
C LYS A 7 -19.03 5.01 -9.19
N PRO A 8 -19.95 4.36 -9.95
CA PRO A 8 -21.03 3.58 -9.35
C PRO A 8 -20.53 2.42 -8.49
N LYS A 9 -19.45 1.74 -8.91
CA LYS A 9 -18.85 0.63 -8.16
C LYS A 9 -18.28 1.11 -6.82
N ARG A 10 -17.58 2.24 -6.85
CA ARG A 10 -17.06 2.91 -5.65
C ARG A 10 -18.18 3.35 -4.71
N LEU A 11 -19.23 3.98 -5.24
CA LEU A 11 -20.39 4.40 -4.47
C LEU A 11 -21.10 3.23 -3.80
N ASN A 12 -21.36 2.15 -4.53
CA ASN A 12 -22.02 0.95 -4.00
C ASN A 12 -21.20 0.28 -2.90
N PHE A 13 -19.87 0.21 -3.06
CA PHE A 13 -18.98 -0.29 -2.01
C PHE A 13 -19.06 0.57 -0.74
N ALA A 14 -18.97 1.89 -0.90
CA ALA A 14 -19.02 2.82 0.22
C ALA A 14 -20.38 2.78 0.96
N LEU A 15 -21.49 2.76 0.22
CA LEU A 15 -22.83 2.59 0.77
C LEU A 15 -22.99 1.27 1.52
N ARG A 16 -22.45 0.17 0.97
CA ARG A 16 -22.46 -1.12 1.64
C ARG A 16 -21.70 -1.07 2.97
N CYS A 17 -20.50 -0.50 2.98
CA CYS A 17 -19.71 -0.36 4.22
C CYS A 17 -20.47 0.41 5.30
N ILE A 18 -21.15 1.50 4.93
CA ILE A 18 -21.98 2.28 5.86
C ILE A 18 -23.18 1.45 6.34
N ALA A 19 -23.91 0.81 5.42
CA ALA A 19 -25.11 0.03 5.73
C ALA A 19 -24.83 -1.16 6.66
N THR A 20 -23.67 -1.79 6.54
CA THR A 20 -23.25 -2.90 7.41
C THR A 20 -22.49 -2.46 8.66
N ASN A 21 -22.31 -1.16 8.87
CA ASN A 21 -21.44 -0.61 9.92
C ASN A 21 -20.07 -1.30 9.95
N GLU A 22 -19.44 -1.40 8.77
CA GLU A 22 -18.18 -2.11 8.57
C GLU A 22 -17.07 -1.54 9.47
N ASN A 23 -16.48 -2.41 10.30
CA ASN A 23 -15.47 -2.03 11.30
C ASN A 23 -14.03 -2.35 10.87
N PHE A 24 -13.85 -3.12 9.78
CA PHE A 24 -12.55 -3.51 9.24
C PHE A 24 -11.64 -4.28 10.22
N ASP A 25 -12.17 -4.89 11.29
CA ASP A 25 -11.38 -5.59 12.32
C ASP A 25 -10.67 -6.84 11.79
N ASN A 26 -11.25 -7.50 10.80
CA ASN A 26 -10.66 -8.65 10.11
C ASN A 26 -10.14 -8.31 8.71
N ALA A 27 -10.08 -7.02 8.33
CA ALA A 27 -9.60 -6.58 7.03
C ALA A 27 -8.07 -6.43 7.04
N ILE A 28 -7.42 -6.96 6.00
CA ILE A 28 -5.98 -6.86 5.77
C ILE A 28 -5.78 -6.19 4.42
N PHE A 29 -5.41 -4.91 4.46
CA PHE A 29 -5.12 -4.09 3.30
C PHE A 29 -3.70 -4.34 2.84
N THR A 30 -3.52 -4.79 1.60
CA THR A 30 -2.22 -5.11 1.00
C THR A 30 -2.03 -4.34 -0.29
N ASP A 31 -0.78 -3.99 -0.59
CA ASP A 31 -0.44 -3.27 -1.82
C ASP A 31 1.07 -3.34 -2.08
N GLU A 32 1.48 -2.89 -3.27
CA GLU A 32 2.88 -2.71 -3.65
C GLU A 32 3.28 -1.24 -3.73
N THR A 33 4.50 -0.93 -3.32
CA THR A 33 5.07 0.39 -3.55
C THR A 33 6.50 0.34 -4.07
N THR A 34 6.88 1.37 -4.82
CA THR A 34 8.27 1.53 -5.30
C THR A 34 8.98 2.59 -4.46
N VAL A 35 10.14 2.23 -3.92
CA VAL A 35 11.01 3.13 -3.15
C VAL A 35 12.33 3.30 -3.89
N LYS A 36 12.79 4.55 -4.03
CA LYS A 36 14.02 4.89 -4.77
C LYS A 36 15.02 5.61 -3.89
N ILE A 37 16.30 5.38 -4.13
CA ILE A 37 17.36 6.24 -3.58
C ILE A 37 17.21 7.63 -4.17
N GLN A 38 16.99 8.62 -3.32
CA GLN A 38 16.83 10.00 -3.78
C GLN A 38 18.19 10.69 -3.86
N THR A 39 18.58 11.04 -5.08
CA THR A 39 19.89 11.61 -5.40
C THR A 39 19.89 13.13 -5.54
N SER A 40 18.73 13.79 -5.38
CA SER A 40 18.63 15.25 -5.45
C SER A 40 17.75 15.87 -4.37
N THR A 41 18.22 16.97 -3.78
CA THR A 41 17.47 17.86 -2.88
C THR A 41 16.46 18.70 -3.68
N LYS A 42 15.19 18.70 -3.24
CA LYS A 42 14.07 19.49 -3.84
C LYS A 42 14.30 21.00 -3.78
N TYR A 43 15.06 21.47 -2.79
CA TYR A 43 15.37 22.89 -2.59
C TYR A 43 16.86 23.14 -2.81
N SER A 44 17.17 24.30 -3.37
CA SER A 44 18.52 24.86 -3.46
C SER A 44 18.42 26.32 -3.05
N PHE A 45 19.10 26.71 -1.99
CA PHE A 45 19.23 28.12 -1.60
C PHE A 45 20.44 28.70 -2.33
N ARG A 46 20.27 29.83 -3.02
CA ARG A 46 21.33 30.56 -3.72
C ARG A 46 21.05 32.07 -3.68
N LYS A 47 22.10 32.86 -3.95
CA LYS A 47 22.00 34.30 -4.22
C LYS A 47 21.51 34.51 -5.66
N ASP A 48 20.84 35.64 -5.93
CA ASP A 48 20.10 35.91 -7.19
C ASP A 48 20.94 35.77 -8.48
N ASP A 49 22.27 35.87 -8.39
CA ASP A 49 23.13 36.00 -9.57
C ASP A 49 23.84 34.69 -9.99
N GLU A 50 23.62 33.58 -9.29
CA GLU A 50 24.29 32.31 -9.60
C GLU A 50 23.47 31.40 -10.52
N ARG A 51 24.07 31.03 -11.67
CA ARG A 51 23.52 30.00 -12.57
C ARG A 51 23.25 28.70 -11.81
N VAL A 52 22.12 28.06 -12.11
CA VAL A 52 21.79 26.75 -11.55
C VAL A 52 22.82 25.73 -12.02
N PRO A 53 23.68 25.16 -11.14
CA PRO A 53 24.43 23.97 -11.49
C PRO A 53 23.40 22.90 -11.84
N ALA A 54 23.49 22.36 -13.06
CA ALA A 54 22.68 21.23 -13.46
C ALA A 54 22.93 20.10 -12.46
N LYS A 55 21.95 19.85 -11.58
CA LYS A 55 22.03 18.72 -10.66
C LYS A 55 21.93 17.47 -11.53
N GLY A 56 23.02 16.74 -11.68
CA GLY A 56 23.03 15.45 -12.35
C GLY A 56 22.01 14.54 -11.68
N LYS A 57 20.91 14.23 -12.38
CA LYS A 57 20.05 13.12 -11.99
C LYS A 57 20.74 11.87 -12.54
N PRO A 58 21.15 10.90 -11.71
CA PRO A 58 21.55 9.61 -12.23
C PRO A 58 20.39 9.07 -13.06
N LYS A 59 20.70 8.62 -14.28
CA LYS A 59 19.72 8.21 -15.30
C LYS A 59 18.77 7.12 -14.76
N HIS A 60 19.26 6.28 -13.84
CA HIS A 60 18.51 5.25 -13.16
C HIS A 60 18.90 5.20 -11.67
N PRO A 61 18.22 5.95 -10.77
CA PRO A 61 18.44 5.77 -9.34
C PRO A 61 18.02 4.36 -8.92
N TYR A 62 18.84 3.70 -8.09
CA TYR A 62 18.51 2.38 -7.58
C TYR A 62 17.14 2.41 -6.90
N GLN A 63 16.29 1.44 -7.25
CA GLN A 63 14.93 1.31 -6.74
C GLN A 63 14.63 -0.13 -6.35
N VAL A 64 13.73 -0.27 -5.40
CA VAL A 64 13.17 -1.56 -4.98
C VAL A 64 11.64 -1.46 -4.97
N HIS A 65 11.00 -2.59 -5.14
CA HIS A 65 9.59 -2.79 -4.89
C HIS A 65 9.41 -3.41 -3.52
N VAL A 66 8.35 -3.01 -2.84
CA VAL A 66 7.99 -3.48 -1.51
C VAL A 66 6.54 -3.91 -1.56
N TRP A 67 6.28 -5.15 -1.20
CA TRP A 67 4.94 -5.64 -0.90
C TRP A 67 4.74 -5.66 0.62
N GLY A 68 3.54 -5.35 1.08
CA GLY A 68 3.19 -5.48 2.49
C GLY A 68 1.70 -5.28 2.73
N GLY A 69 1.30 -5.44 3.99
CA GLY A 69 -0.07 -5.32 4.42
C GLY A 69 -0.22 -4.71 5.81
N ILE A 70 -1.38 -4.11 6.07
CA ILE A 70 -1.79 -3.63 7.40
C ILE A 70 -3.19 -4.12 7.76
N SER A 71 -3.40 -4.35 9.05
CA SER A 71 -4.68 -4.70 9.65
C SER A 71 -4.81 -4.03 11.01
N ARG A 72 -6.01 -4.02 11.59
CA ARG A 72 -6.21 -3.49 12.95
C ARG A 72 -5.45 -4.29 14.02
N ARG A 73 -5.02 -5.52 13.69
CA ARG A 73 -4.22 -6.39 14.57
C ARG A 73 -2.71 -6.27 14.37
N GLY A 74 -2.25 -5.44 13.41
CA GLY A 74 -0.84 -5.26 13.09
C GLY A 74 -0.55 -5.30 11.60
N ALA A 75 0.74 -5.17 11.26
CA ALA A 75 1.23 -5.24 9.89
C ALA A 75 1.77 -6.63 9.54
N THR A 76 1.70 -6.99 8.25
CA THR A 76 2.43 -8.15 7.74
C THR A 76 3.93 -7.85 7.73
N GLY A 77 4.75 -8.90 7.55
CA GLY A 77 6.12 -8.70 7.11
C GLY A 77 6.16 -7.98 5.74
N LEU A 78 7.23 -7.21 5.48
CA LEU A 78 7.48 -6.62 4.18
C LEU A 78 8.27 -7.59 3.30
N PHE A 79 7.91 -7.65 2.02
CA PHE A 79 8.69 -8.36 1.02
C PHE A 79 9.36 -7.37 0.06
N ILE A 80 10.69 -7.31 0.08
CA ILE A 80 11.46 -6.38 -0.76
C ILE A 80 12.05 -7.14 -1.95
N PHE A 81 11.80 -6.63 -3.16
CA PHE A 81 12.25 -7.26 -4.38
C PHE A 81 12.63 -6.24 -5.47
N THR A 82 13.25 -6.75 -6.53
CA THR A 82 13.59 -5.99 -7.75
C THR A 82 13.10 -6.77 -8.96
N GLY A 83 12.72 -6.07 -10.03
CA GLY A 83 12.20 -6.70 -11.25
C GLY A 83 10.68 -6.70 -11.30
N ILE A 84 10.14 -7.45 -12.26
CA ILE A 84 8.69 -7.53 -12.53
C ILE A 84 8.08 -8.60 -11.64
N MET A 85 6.93 -8.28 -11.05
CA MET A 85 6.13 -9.25 -10.30
C MET A 85 5.05 -9.83 -11.20
N ASP A 86 5.21 -11.10 -11.57
CA ASP A 86 4.17 -11.86 -12.24
C ASP A 86 3.22 -12.53 -11.23
N SER A 87 2.23 -13.25 -11.75
CA SER A 87 1.22 -13.95 -10.94
C SER A 87 1.80 -15.08 -10.09
N ILE A 88 2.86 -15.76 -10.52
CA ILE A 88 3.47 -16.87 -9.77
C ILE A 88 4.36 -16.32 -8.66
N PHE A 89 5.15 -15.29 -8.96
CA PHE A 89 5.95 -14.61 -7.96
C PHE A 89 5.07 -13.96 -6.90
N TYR A 90 3.93 -13.38 -7.29
CA TYR A 90 2.95 -12.87 -6.33
C TYR A 90 2.46 -13.95 -5.35
N GLN A 91 2.16 -15.16 -5.83
CA GLN A 91 1.77 -16.28 -4.96
C GLN A 91 2.88 -16.67 -3.99
N GLN A 92 4.14 -16.64 -4.43
CA GLN A 92 5.28 -16.89 -3.54
C GLN A 92 5.40 -15.83 -2.44
N ILE A 93 5.15 -14.55 -2.76
CA ILE A 93 5.10 -13.48 -1.76
C ILE A 93 4.02 -13.77 -0.73
N LEU A 94 2.78 -14.08 -1.17
CA LEU A 94 1.70 -14.45 -0.25
C LEU A 94 2.08 -15.66 0.63
N GLN A 95 2.71 -16.67 0.05
CA GLN A 95 3.16 -17.86 0.77
C GLN A 95 4.17 -17.54 1.87
N GLN A 96 5.10 -16.61 1.61
CA GLN A 96 6.19 -16.28 2.53
C GLN A 96 5.80 -15.23 3.56
N THR A 97 4.78 -14.42 3.29
CA THR A 97 4.44 -13.26 4.14
C THR A 97 3.00 -13.30 4.64
N PHE A 98 2.02 -13.33 3.74
CA PHE A 98 0.60 -13.24 4.09
C PHE A 98 0.11 -14.47 4.85
N ILE A 99 0.41 -15.67 4.36
CA ILE A 99 -0.07 -16.93 4.95
C ILE A 99 0.41 -17.11 6.40
N PRO A 100 1.72 -16.97 6.71
CA PRO A 100 2.18 -17.04 8.10
C PRO A 100 1.52 -16.00 9.00
N PHE A 101 1.27 -14.80 8.47
CA PHE A 101 0.63 -13.72 9.21
C PHE A 101 -0.83 -14.06 9.57
N ILE A 102 -1.64 -14.53 8.61
CA ILE A 102 -3.04 -14.89 8.92
C ILE A 102 -3.14 -16.08 9.87
N GLN A 103 -2.26 -17.07 9.76
CA GLN A 103 -2.23 -18.23 10.66
C GLN A 103 -1.92 -17.82 12.10
N THR A 104 -1.08 -16.80 12.29
CA THR A 104 -0.67 -16.34 13.62
C THR A 104 -1.63 -15.32 14.22
N THR A 105 -2.14 -14.39 13.40
CA THR A 105 -2.85 -13.19 13.87
C THR A 105 -4.37 -13.26 13.69
N PHE A 106 -4.84 -14.13 12.79
CA PHE A 106 -6.26 -14.29 12.43
C PHE A 106 -6.71 -15.76 12.47
N PRO A 107 -6.66 -16.42 13.65
CA PRO A 107 -7.13 -17.80 13.80
C PRO A 107 -8.64 -17.95 13.62
N ASP A 108 -9.38 -16.84 13.68
CA ASP A 108 -10.82 -16.75 13.51
C ASP A 108 -11.21 -16.56 12.04
N ASN A 109 -11.03 -15.34 11.51
CA ASN A 109 -11.40 -14.99 10.14
C ASN A 109 -10.59 -13.78 9.68
N HIS A 110 -10.36 -13.66 8.39
CA HIS A 110 -9.67 -12.53 7.77
C HIS A 110 -10.34 -12.18 6.43
N ARG A 111 -10.00 -11.01 5.89
CA ARG A 111 -10.37 -10.57 4.55
C ARG A 111 -9.16 -9.91 3.90
N LEU A 112 -8.59 -10.54 2.88
CA LEU A 112 -7.56 -9.95 2.04
C LEU A 112 -8.19 -8.86 1.17
N ILE A 113 -7.65 -7.65 1.28
CA ILE A 113 -8.01 -6.50 0.46
C ILE A 113 -6.79 -6.12 -0.38
N GLN A 114 -6.96 -6.15 -1.70
CA GLN A 114 -5.94 -5.82 -2.70
C GLN A 114 -6.60 -5.14 -3.89
N ASP A 115 -5.81 -4.58 -4.81
CA ASP A 115 -6.33 -4.03 -6.06
C ASP A 115 -6.70 -5.11 -7.08
N ASN A 116 -7.26 -4.69 -8.21
CA ASN A 116 -7.68 -5.58 -9.29
C ASN A 116 -6.61 -5.75 -10.39
N ASP A 117 -5.32 -5.64 -10.06
CA ASP A 117 -4.25 -5.90 -11.03
C ASP A 117 -4.42 -7.31 -11.65
N PRO A 118 -4.26 -7.47 -12.98
CA PRO A 118 -4.31 -8.77 -13.65
C PRO A 118 -3.58 -9.92 -12.92
N LYS A 119 -2.46 -9.64 -12.25
CA LYS A 119 -1.70 -10.65 -11.48
C LYS A 119 -2.43 -11.12 -10.22
N HIS A 120 -3.20 -10.25 -9.57
CA HIS A 120 -3.98 -10.55 -8.37
C HIS A 120 -5.26 -11.33 -8.70
N VAL A 121 -5.88 -11.01 -9.85
CA VAL A 121 -7.16 -11.61 -10.26
C VAL A 121 -7.03 -12.73 -11.30
N SER A 122 -5.79 -13.14 -11.61
CA SER A 122 -5.50 -14.23 -12.54
C SER A 122 -6.15 -15.54 -12.08
N ARG A 123 -6.42 -16.45 -13.03
CA ARG A 123 -6.96 -17.78 -12.68
C ARG A 123 -6.04 -18.53 -11.72
N SER A 124 -4.72 -18.45 -11.96
CA SER A 124 -3.73 -19.11 -11.12
C SER A 124 -3.73 -18.55 -9.69
N THR A 125 -3.73 -17.23 -9.52
CA THR A 125 -3.76 -16.59 -8.19
C THR A 125 -5.07 -16.86 -7.46
N LYS A 126 -6.21 -16.84 -8.17
CA LYS A 126 -7.51 -17.21 -7.58
C LYS A 126 -7.52 -18.65 -7.07
N THR A 127 -7.05 -19.60 -7.87
CA THR A 127 -6.91 -21.00 -7.43
C THR A 127 -6.00 -21.10 -6.21
N PHE A 128 -4.83 -20.43 -6.23
CA PHE A 128 -3.92 -20.41 -5.11
C PHE A 128 -4.57 -19.86 -3.82
N MET A 129 -5.30 -18.74 -3.92
CA MET A 129 -6.02 -18.16 -2.77
C MET A 129 -7.06 -19.14 -2.22
N THR A 130 -7.84 -19.79 -3.09
CA THR A 130 -8.83 -20.80 -2.67
C THR A 130 -8.17 -22.00 -1.99
N THR A 131 -7.09 -22.55 -2.56
CA THR A 131 -6.37 -23.70 -1.98
C THR A 131 -5.76 -23.39 -0.62
N ASN A 132 -5.37 -22.14 -0.38
CA ASN A 132 -4.77 -21.71 0.88
C ASN A 132 -5.78 -21.06 1.85
N ASN A 133 -7.09 -21.18 1.60
CA ASN A 133 -8.16 -20.59 2.41
C ASN A 133 -8.00 -19.07 2.63
N ILE A 134 -7.47 -18.37 1.64
CA ILE A 134 -7.36 -16.91 1.65
C ILE A 134 -8.72 -16.33 1.27
N ASN A 135 -9.36 -15.67 2.23
CA ASN A 135 -10.64 -15.02 2.00
C ASN A 135 -10.44 -13.65 1.35
N HIS A 136 -10.53 -13.60 0.02
CA HIS A 136 -10.41 -12.35 -0.73
C HIS A 136 -11.71 -11.54 -0.69
N TRP A 137 -11.63 -10.27 -0.30
CA TRP A 137 -12.75 -9.33 -0.34
C TRP A 137 -12.57 -8.33 -1.49
N PRO A 138 -13.37 -8.45 -2.57
CA PRO A 138 -13.19 -7.61 -3.75
C PRO A 138 -13.43 -6.13 -3.47
N THR A 139 -12.52 -5.29 -3.94
CA THR A 139 -12.63 -3.83 -3.86
C THR A 139 -12.96 -3.22 -5.22
N PRO A 140 -13.62 -2.04 -5.22
CA PRO A 140 -13.84 -1.31 -6.45
C PRO A 140 -12.52 -0.83 -7.07
N PRO A 141 -12.37 -0.91 -8.40
CA PRO A 141 -11.18 -0.39 -9.08
C PRO A 141 -10.98 1.11 -8.83
N GLU A 142 -9.73 1.56 -8.93
CA GLU A 142 -9.34 2.97 -8.76
C GLU A 142 -9.73 3.56 -7.40
N SER A 143 -9.48 2.82 -6.31
CA SER A 143 -9.88 3.23 -4.95
C SER A 143 -8.73 3.43 -3.96
N PRO A 144 -7.67 4.18 -4.32
CA PRO A 144 -6.54 4.39 -3.41
C PRO A 144 -6.95 5.17 -2.13
N ASP A 145 -7.94 6.04 -2.22
CA ASP A 145 -8.52 6.79 -1.09
C ASP A 145 -9.34 5.91 -0.13
N MET A 146 -9.65 4.66 -0.51
CA MET A 146 -10.24 3.65 0.36
C MET A 146 -9.24 2.53 0.70
N ASN A 147 -7.95 2.75 0.47
CA ASN A 147 -6.87 1.83 0.80
C ASN A 147 -5.86 2.47 1.77
N PRO A 148 -6.00 2.27 3.10
CA PRO A 148 -5.19 2.96 4.11
C PRO A 148 -3.68 2.70 4.01
N ILE A 149 -3.27 1.61 3.35
CA ILE A 149 -1.84 1.31 3.16
C ILE A 149 -1.13 2.36 2.29
N GLU A 150 -1.84 3.10 1.45
CA GLU A 150 -1.28 4.22 0.69
C GLU A 150 -0.71 5.31 1.60
N MET A 151 -1.35 5.53 2.76
CA MET A 151 -0.85 6.44 3.78
C MET A 151 0.44 5.91 4.44
N VAL A 152 0.54 4.60 4.63
CA VAL A 152 1.77 3.94 5.12
C VAL A 152 2.89 4.11 4.09
N TRP A 153 2.61 3.92 2.80
CA TRP A 153 3.58 4.15 1.74
C TRP A 153 4.03 5.60 1.64
N ALA A 154 3.12 6.56 1.84
CA ALA A 154 3.46 7.97 1.92
C ALA A 154 4.41 8.26 3.10
N GLU A 155 4.15 7.67 4.27
CA GLU A 155 5.00 7.81 5.45
C GLU A 155 6.36 7.13 5.26
N LEU A 156 6.40 5.90 4.73
CA LEU A 156 7.64 5.17 4.40
C LEU A 156 8.52 6.01 3.46
N LYS A 157 7.95 6.48 2.34
CA LYS A 157 8.68 7.33 1.39
C LYS A 157 9.14 8.63 2.04
N HIS A 158 8.36 9.20 2.96
CA HIS A 158 8.78 10.36 3.75
C HIS A 158 9.96 10.01 4.67
N HIS A 159 9.89 8.91 5.42
CA HIS A 159 10.93 8.44 6.33
C HIS A 159 12.24 8.23 5.58
N ILE A 160 12.22 7.50 4.46
CA ILE A 160 13.38 7.26 3.61
C ILE A 160 13.98 8.58 3.09
N ARG A 161 13.13 9.48 2.60
CA ARG A 161 13.57 10.74 2.01
C ARG A 161 14.11 11.77 3.00
N ARG A 162 13.50 11.86 4.18
CA ARG A 162 13.75 12.96 5.14
C ARG A 162 14.59 12.54 6.32
N ARG A 163 14.46 11.30 6.78
CA ARG A 163 15.15 10.78 7.96
C ARG A 163 16.37 9.95 7.56
N LYS A 164 16.17 8.85 6.83
CA LYS A 164 17.26 7.91 6.49
C LYS A 164 18.25 8.45 5.46
N LYS A 165 17.74 9.04 4.38
CA LYS A 165 18.53 9.59 3.26
C LYS A 165 19.60 8.59 2.78
N PRO A 166 19.20 7.37 2.39
CA PRO A 166 20.15 6.32 2.03
C PRO A 166 20.99 6.73 0.82
N LYS A 167 22.25 6.32 0.81
CA LYS A 167 23.22 6.59 -0.28
C LYS A 167 23.55 5.35 -1.10
N ASN A 168 23.27 4.17 -0.57
CA ASN A 168 23.52 2.89 -1.22
C ASN A 168 22.34 1.91 -1.00
N LYS A 169 22.42 0.75 -1.65
CA LYS A 169 21.40 -0.30 -1.59
C LYS A 169 21.15 -0.76 -0.14
N GLN A 170 22.20 -1.03 0.62
CA GLN A 170 22.07 -1.59 1.97
C GLN A 170 21.35 -0.61 2.89
N GLU A 171 21.77 0.66 2.89
CA GLU A 171 21.11 1.71 3.70
C GLU A 171 19.63 1.90 3.33
N LEU A 172 19.27 1.70 2.05
CA LEU A 172 17.87 1.74 1.64
C LEU A 172 17.07 0.57 2.24
N LEU A 173 17.63 -0.64 2.17
CA LEU A 173 17.00 -1.83 2.75
C LEU A 173 16.86 -1.70 4.27
N ASP A 174 17.91 -1.27 4.95
CA ASP A 174 17.91 -1.04 6.40
C ASP A 174 16.86 0.00 6.79
N GLY A 175 16.75 1.09 6.03
CA GLY A 175 15.74 2.12 6.27
C GLY A 175 14.30 1.63 6.08
N ILE A 176 14.05 0.69 5.16
CA ILE A 176 12.73 0.09 4.96
C ILE A 176 12.43 -0.87 6.13
N THR A 177 13.40 -1.70 6.51
CA THR A 177 13.29 -2.64 7.64
C THR A 177 13.04 -1.92 8.95
N GLU A 178 13.76 -0.82 9.23
CA GLU A 178 13.54 -0.01 10.43
C GLU A 178 12.15 0.62 10.44
N PHE A 179 11.69 1.14 9.30
CA PHE A 179 10.32 1.65 9.22
C PHE A 179 9.29 0.57 9.56
N CYS A 180 9.48 -0.65 9.07
CA CYS A 180 8.61 -1.80 9.37
C CYS A 180 8.50 -2.05 10.88
N GLN A 181 9.59 -1.92 11.63
CA GLN A 181 9.61 -2.10 13.08
C GLN A 181 8.76 -1.05 13.83
N THR A 182 8.45 0.09 13.19
CA THR A 182 7.57 1.12 13.75
C THR A 182 6.07 0.87 13.53
N MET A 183 5.71 -0.16 12.75
CA MET A 183 4.33 -0.46 12.39
C MET A 183 3.63 -1.29 13.47
N THR A 184 3.38 -0.66 14.62
CA THR A 184 2.62 -1.29 15.72
C THR A 184 1.13 -1.42 15.39
N PRO A 185 0.38 -2.31 16.07
CA PRO A 185 -1.07 -2.42 15.89
C PRO A 185 -1.80 -1.09 16.08
N GLU A 186 -1.42 -0.29 17.09
CA GLU A 186 -2.05 1.02 17.38
C GLU A 186 -1.82 2.00 16.22
N LYS A 187 -0.65 1.93 15.58
CA LYS A 187 -0.36 2.74 14.41
C LYS A 187 -1.18 2.29 13.21
N CYS A 188 -1.33 0.98 13.00
CA CYS A 188 -2.17 0.42 11.94
C CYS A 188 -3.65 0.80 12.11
N VAL A 189 -4.17 0.73 13.34
CA VAL A 189 -5.52 1.17 13.69
C VAL A 189 -5.77 2.62 13.27
N ARG A 190 -4.84 3.54 13.58
CA ARG A 190 -4.96 4.95 13.18
C ARG A 190 -5.05 5.16 11.67
N TYR A 191 -4.34 4.36 10.88
CA TYR A 191 -4.48 4.41 9.42
C TYR A 191 -5.84 3.89 8.98
N ILE A 192 -6.29 2.77 9.52
CA ILE A 192 -7.57 2.17 9.14
C ILE A 192 -8.75 3.05 9.56
N ASP A 193 -8.66 3.76 10.69
CA ASP A 193 -9.68 4.71 11.14
C ASP A 193 -9.90 5.87 10.15
N HIS A 194 -8.95 6.12 9.24
CA HIS A 194 -9.15 7.07 8.13
C HIS A 194 -10.36 6.70 7.26
N LEU A 195 -10.69 5.41 7.13
CA LEU A 195 -11.82 4.96 6.33
C LEU A 195 -13.17 5.49 6.84
N TYR A 196 -13.30 5.72 8.14
CA TYR A 196 -14.51 6.33 8.70
C TYR A 196 -14.73 7.78 8.22
N LYS A 197 -13.70 8.43 7.69
CA LYS A 197 -13.79 9.74 7.02
C LYS A 197 -13.87 9.60 5.51
N ALA A 198 -13.04 8.76 4.92
CA ALA A 198 -12.95 8.60 3.47
C ALA A 198 -14.23 8.01 2.86
N ILE A 199 -14.82 6.98 3.49
CA ILE A 199 -16.02 6.30 2.95
C ILE A 199 -17.22 7.25 2.84
N PRO A 200 -17.61 8.01 3.90
CA PRO A 200 -18.67 9.02 3.76
C PRO A 200 -18.37 10.10 2.72
N ALA A 201 -17.10 10.50 2.57
CA ALA A 201 -16.70 11.46 1.56
C ALA A 201 -16.88 10.91 0.13
N VAL A 202 -16.58 9.63 -0.11
CA VAL A 202 -16.85 8.97 -1.40
C VAL A 202 -18.34 8.94 -1.71
N VAL A 203 -19.20 8.69 -0.71
CA VAL A 203 -20.66 8.75 -0.88
C VAL A 203 -21.11 10.16 -1.25
N THR A 204 -20.65 11.16 -0.51
CA THR A 204 -20.96 12.58 -0.77
C THR A 204 -20.52 13.02 -2.17
N ALA A 205 -19.39 12.49 -2.64
CA ALA A 205 -18.85 12.75 -3.97
C ALA A 205 -19.47 11.88 -5.09
N GLY A 206 -20.52 11.11 -4.79
CA GLY A 206 -21.19 10.25 -5.78
C GLY A 206 -20.27 9.19 -6.39
N GLY A 207 -19.30 8.68 -5.63
CA GLY A 207 -18.31 7.71 -6.10
C GLY A 207 -17.06 8.33 -6.74
N ALA A 208 -16.96 9.66 -6.83
CA ALA A 208 -15.72 10.34 -7.22
C ALA A 208 -14.67 10.30 -6.08
N ALA A 209 -13.54 10.98 -6.28
CA ALA A 209 -12.43 10.96 -5.33
C ALA A 209 -12.84 11.70 -4.05
N SER A 210 -12.52 11.13 -2.89
CA SER A 210 -12.87 11.72 -1.59
C SER A 210 -12.17 13.06 -1.32
N GLY A 211 -11.01 13.29 -1.96
CA GLY A 211 -10.15 14.45 -1.69
C GLY A 211 -9.33 14.34 -0.40
N HIS A 212 -9.35 13.17 0.24
CA HIS A 212 -8.59 12.84 1.45
C HIS A 212 -7.30 12.05 1.16
#